data_AF-A0A1Z9U176-F1
#
_entry.id   AF-A0A1Z9U176-F1
#
_cell.length_a   1.000
_cell.length_b   1.000
_cell.length_c   1.000
_cell.angle_alpha   90.00
_cell.angle_beta   90.00
_cell.angle_gamma   90.00
#
_symmetry.space_group_name_H-M   'P 1'
#
loop_
_entity.id
_entity.type
_entity.pdbx_description
1 polymer ?
#
loop_
_entity_poly.entity_id
_entity_poly.type
_entity_poly.pdbx_seq_one_letter_code
_entity_poly.pdbx_strand_id
1 'polypeptide(L)'
;FTPNKDTALFPKWHASSWKEKLIMLDKFEDNRLVSFGKKIIYQESPETLPKDLYTSIKREIASRILSEQKEKWWTCKEFYFEVDNLRDRYTNEKDDEKLKFLDEINQFVMSIEKNYENA
;
A
#
# COMPACT_ATOMS: atom_id res chain seq x y z
N PHE A 1 14.73 -4.64 16.54
CA PHE A 1 15.14 -5.77 15.69
C PHE A 1 14.06 -6.85 15.75
N THR A 2 13.94 -7.66 14.70
CA THR A 2 13.01 -8.80 14.66
C THR A 2 13.47 -9.88 15.64
N PRO A 3 12.58 -10.55 16.38
CA PRO A 3 12.97 -11.67 17.23
C PRO A 3 13.64 -12.80 16.41
N ASN A 4 14.67 -13.44 16.98
CA ASN A 4 15.35 -14.58 16.33
C ASN A 4 14.37 -15.73 16.04
N LYS A 5 13.35 -15.90 16.90
CA LYS A 5 12.29 -16.91 16.74
C LYS A 5 11.49 -16.71 15.46
N ASP A 6 10.99 -15.49 15.23
CA ASP A 6 10.22 -15.16 14.03
C ASP A 6 11.06 -15.26 12.76
N THR A 7 12.32 -14.87 12.83
CA THR A 7 13.26 -14.96 11.70
C THR A 7 13.45 -16.42 11.25
N ALA A 8 13.48 -17.37 12.18
CA ALA A 8 13.56 -18.80 11.86
C ALA A 8 12.31 -19.34 11.13
N LEU A 9 11.17 -18.65 11.22
CA LEU A 9 9.93 -19.04 10.53
C LEU A 9 9.90 -18.60 9.06
N PHE A 10 10.71 -17.61 8.67
CA PHE A 10 10.66 -17.03 7.32
C PHE A 10 10.89 -18.03 6.18
N PRO A 11 11.92 -18.91 6.20
CA PRO A 11 12.15 -19.82 5.06
C PRO A 11 10.93 -20.71 4.79
N LYS A 12 10.31 -21.23 5.87
CA LYS A 12 9.10 -22.04 5.76
C LYS A 12 7.91 -21.20 5.30
N TRP A 13 7.73 -20.00 5.84
CA TRP A 13 6.65 -19.11 5.44
C TRP A 13 6.73 -18.76 3.95
N HIS A 14 7.91 -18.43 3.42
CA HIS A 14 8.08 -18.10 2.01
C HIS A 14 7.78 -19.27 1.07
N ALA A 15 8.15 -20.50 1.46
CA ALA A 15 7.94 -21.72 0.67
C ALA A 15 6.49 -22.26 0.72
N SER A 16 5.67 -21.81 1.67
CA SER A 16 4.30 -22.28 1.85
C SER A 16 3.31 -21.71 0.85
N SER A 17 2.19 -22.41 0.66
CA SER A 17 1.05 -21.90 -0.12
C SER A 17 0.42 -20.67 0.55
N TRP A 18 -0.39 -19.88 -0.17
CA TRP A 18 -1.04 -18.69 0.39
C TRP A 18 -1.93 -19.01 1.60
N LYS A 19 -2.72 -20.09 1.52
CA LYS A 19 -3.57 -20.54 2.64
C LYS A 19 -2.74 -20.89 3.87
N GLU A 20 -1.64 -21.62 3.68
CA GLU A 20 -0.73 -21.96 4.77
C GLU A 20 -0.01 -20.73 5.33
N LYS A 21 0.41 -19.80 4.46
CA LYS A 21 1.03 -18.53 4.87
C LYS A 21 0.12 -17.77 5.81
N LEU A 22 -1.19 -17.69 5.52
CA LEU A 22 -2.16 -17.03 6.38
C LEU A 22 -2.23 -17.70 7.76
N ILE A 23 -2.37 -19.03 7.82
CA ILE A 23 -2.43 -19.81 9.08
C ILE A 23 -1.13 -19.68 9.87
N MET A 24 0.01 -19.64 9.18
CA MET A 24 1.32 -19.52 9.82
C MET A 24 1.54 -18.16 10.50
N LEU A 25 0.78 -17.12 10.14
CA LEU A 25 0.90 -15.81 10.79
C LEU A 25 0.59 -15.87 12.29
N ASP A 26 -0.26 -16.80 12.74
CA ASP A 26 -0.58 -17.00 14.15
C ASP A 26 0.62 -17.48 14.99
N LYS A 27 1.72 -17.89 14.34
CA LYS A 27 2.95 -18.38 14.99
C LYS A 27 4.00 -17.29 15.19
N PHE A 28 3.83 -16.14 14.56
CA PHE A 28 4.73 -14.99 14.73
C PHE A 28 4.38 -14.24 16.00
N GLU A 29 5.40 -13.82 16.74
CA GLU A 29 5.22 -13.03 17.98
C GLU A 29 5.18 -11.53 17.69
N ASP A 30 5.92 -11.07 16.67
CA ASP A 30 5.93 -9.67 16.28
C ASP A 30 4.69 -9.31 15.45
N ASN A 31 3.76 -8.58 16.08
CA ASN A 31 2.55 -8.08 15.44
C ASN A 31 2.81 -7.26 14.16
N ARG A 32 4.00 -6.65 14.02
CA ARG A 32 4.38 -5.92 12.80
C ARG A 32 4.58 -6.89 11.63
N LEU A 33 5.16 -8.06 11.87
CA LEU A 33 5.31 -9.12 10.86
C LEU A 33 3.98 -9.75 10.50
N VAL A 34 3.09 -9.93 11.49
CA VAL A 34 1.72 -10.42 11.25
C VAL A 34 0.96 -9.44 10.35
N SER A 35 0.99 -8.15 10.67
CA SER A 35 0.36 -7.10 9.84
C SER A 35 0.96 -7.06 8.43
N PHE A 36 2.29 -7.16 8.32
CA PHE A 36 2.97 -7.15 7.03
C PHE A 36 2.63 -8.39 6.18
N GLY A 37 2.64 -9.59 6.77
CA GLY A 37 2.26 -10.82 6.08
C GLY A 37 0.82 -10.79 5.57
N LYS A 38 -0.11 -10.24 6.36
CA LYS A 38 -1.51 -10.00 5.93
C LYS A 38 -1.58 -9.08 4.71
N LYS A 39 -0.78 -8.01 4.67
CA LYS A 39 -0.70 -7.08 3.53
C LYS A 39 -0.11 -7.72 2.29
N ILE A 40 0.90 -8.59 2.43
CA ILE A 40 1.43 -9.37 1.30
C ILE A 40 0.34 -10.26 0.72
N ILE A 41 -0.39 -11.00 1.55
CA ILE A 41 -1.46 -11.88 1.07
C ILE A 41 -2.59 -11.07 0.43
N TYR A 42 -2.94 -9.91 0.99
CA TYR A 42 -3.92 -8.99 0.38
C TYR A 42 -3.53 -8.58 -1.04
N GLN A 43 -2.24 -8.32 -1.29
CA GLN A 43 -1.74 -7.88 -2.58
C GLN A 43 -1.62 -9.03 -3.60
N GLU A 44 -1.18 -10.21 -3.14
CA GLU A 44 -0.79 -11.32 -4.03
C GLU A 44 -1.87 -12.42 -4.18
N SER A 45 -2.74 -12.59 -3.19
CA SER A 45 -3.80 -13.62 -3.16
C SER A 45 -4.98 -13.16 -2.27
N PRO A 46 -5.68 -12.09 -2.64
CA PRO A 46 -6.78 -11.53 -1.85
C PRO A 46 -7.91 -12.55 -1.58
N GLU A 47 -8.14 -13.50 -2.48
CA GLU A 47 -9.11 -14.59 -2.35
C GLU A 47 -8.80 -15.57 -1.22
N THR A 48 -7.55 -15.60 -0.74
CA THR A 48 -7.16 -16.39 0.43
C THR A 48 -7.66 -15.75 1.73
N LEU A 49 -7.94 -14.45 1.74
CA LEU A 49 -8.35 -13.74 2.94
C LEU A 49 -9.85 -13.93 3.22
N PRO A 50 -10.24 -14.18 4.49
CA PRO A 50 -11.62 -14.02 4.91
C PRO A 50 -12.12 -12.61 4.63
N LYS A 51 -13.41 -12.47 4.28
CA LYS A 51 -14.02 -11.20 3.88
C LYS A 51 -13.78 -10.07 4.90
N ASP A 52 -13.92 -10.36 6.18
CA ASP A 52 -13.73 -9.37 7.25
C ASP A 52 -12.28 -8.88 7.32
N LEU A 53 -11.32 -9.79 7.14
CA LEU A 53 -9.90 -9.47 7.14
C LEU A 53 -9.50 -8.66 5.90
N TYR A 54 -9.99 -9.07 4.72
CA TYR A 54 -9.83 -8.33 3.48
C TYR A 54 -10.34 -6.89 3.63
N THR A 55 -11.55 -6.74 4.18
CA THR A 55 -12.21 -5.43 4.35
C THR A 55 -11.45 -4.57 5.36
N SER A 56 -10.99 -5.15 6.46
CA SER A 56 -10.19 -4.45 7.48
C SER A 56 -8.88 -3.91 6.90
N ILE A 57 -8.15 -4.73 6.14
CA ILE A 57 -6.89 -4.31 5.48
C ILE A 57 -7.17 -3.23 4.43
N LYS A 58 -8.20 -3.40 3.59
CA LYS A 58 -8.58 -2.41 2.59
C LYS A 58 -8.88 -1.06 3.22
N ARG A 59 -9.63 -1.04 4.33
CA ARG A 59 -9.94 0.18 5.09
C ARG A 59 -8.73 0.81 5.77
N GLU A 60 -7.80 0.00 6.30
CA GLU A 60 -6.55 0.52 6.86
C GLU A 60 -5.70 1.21 5.78
N ILE A 61 -5.64 0.64 4.57
CA ILE A 61 -4.91 1.26 3.46
C ILE A 61 -5.64 2.54 3.02
N ALA A 62 -6.97 2.48 2.85
CA ALA A 62 -7.78 3.63 2.48
C ALA A 62 -7.58 4.81 3.46
N SER A 63 -7.67 4.57 4.77
CA SER A 63 -7.53 5.64 5.77
C SER A 63 -6.16 6.31 5.74
N ARG A 64 -5.12 5.58 5.33
CA ARG A 64 -3.76 6.14 5.23
C ARG A 64 -3.55 6.95 3.97
N ILE A 65 -3.99 6.45 2.81
CA ILE A 65 -3.74 7.13 1.53
C ILE A 65 -4.71 8.30 1.32
N LEU A 66 -5.93 8.21 1.86
CA LEU A 66 -6.96 9.25 1.78
C LEU A 66 -6.92 10.22 2.98
N SER A 67 -5.92 10.15 3.85
CA SER A 67 -5.80 11.09 4.96
C SER A 67 -5.60 12.52 4.44
N GLU A 68 -6.43 13.44 4.93
CA GLU A 68 -6.32 14.87 4.63
C GLU A 68 -5.38 15.61 5.61
N GLN A 69 -4.85 14.90 6.61
CA GLN A 69 -3.96 15.48 7.61
C GLN A 69 -2.51 15.59 7.10
N LYS A 70 -1.69 16.34 7.83
CA LYS A 70 -0.25 16.40 7.56
C LYS A 70 0.44 15.14 8.11
N GLU A 71 0.56 14.14 7.26
CA GLU A 71 1.18 12.86 7.60
C GLU A 71 2.70 12.84 7.37
N LYS A 72 3.38 11.85 7.95
CA LYS A 72 4.81 11.59 7.70
C LYS A 72 5.06 10.72 6.46
N TRP A 73 4.00 10.35 5.75
CA TRP A 73 4.01 9.55 4.53
C TRP A 73 3.15 10.24 3.46
N TRP A 74 3.26 9.78 2.21
CA TRP A 74 2.48 10.33 1.10
C TRP A 74 1.00 9.94 1.18
N THR A 75 0.14 10.94 0.97
CA THR A 75 -1.31 10.79 0.79
C THR A 75 -1.70 11.29 -0.60
N CYS A 76 -2.90 10.98 -1.07
CA CYS A 76 -3.42 11.49 -2.34
C CYS A 76 -3.43 13.03 -2.36
N LYS A 77 -3.85 13.65 -1.24
CA LYS A 77 -3.82 15.11 -1.06
C LYS A 77 -2.41 15.70 -1.23
N GLU A 78 -1.41 15.13 -0.55
CA GLU A 78 -0.02 15.62 -0.65
C GLU A 78 0.52 15.42 -2.07
N PHE A 79 0.20 14.28 -2.69
CA PHE A 79 0.55 14.00 -4.07
C PHE A 79 0.00 15.05 -5.05
N TYR A 80 -1.30 15.36 -4.97
CA TYR A 80 -1.91 16.36 -5.88
C TYR A 80 -1.31 17.75 -5.69
N PHE A 81 -1.05 18.16 -4.45
CA PHE A 81 -0.37 19.42 -4.17
C PHE A 81 1.01 19.50 -4.83
N GLU A 82 1.81 18.44 -4.75
CA GLU A 82 3.13 18.41 -5.38
C GLU A 82 3.05 18.36 -6.90
N VAL A 83 2.11 17.59 -7.47
CA VAL A 83 1.88 17.53 -8.92
C VAL A 83 1.52 18.91 -9.47
N ASP A 84 0.67 19.67 -8.79
CA ASP A 84 0.29 21.02 -9.22
C ASP A 84 1.50 21.97 -9.20
N ASN A 85 2.31 21.94 -8.13
CA ASN A 85 3.55 22.73 -8.05
C ASN A 85 4.54 22.38 -9.18
N LEU A 86 4.71 21.09 -9.48
CA LEU A 86 5.61 20.63 -10.54
C LEU A 86 5.05 20.96 -11.93
N ARG A 87 3.73 20.90 -12.12
CA ARG A 87 3.06 21.25 -13.38
C ARG A 87 3.28 22.72 -13.72
N ASP A 88 3.12 23.62 -12.74
CA ASP A 88 3.40 25.04 -12.92
C ASP A 88 4.86 25.28 -13.32
N ARG A 89 5.79 24.60 -12.64
CA ARG A 89 7.22 24.69 -12.95
C ARG A 89 7.54 24.22 -14.38
N TYR A 90 7.10 23.02 -14.76
CA TYR A 90 7.43 22.44 -16.07
C TYR A 90 6.71 23.13 -17.23
N THR A 91 5.55 23.74 -16.97
CA THR A 91 4.90 24.64 -17.95
C THR A 91 5.76 25.86 -18.25
N ASN A 92 6.35 26.47 -17.22
CA ASN A 92 7.28 27.59 -17.39
C ASN A 92 8.59 27.19 -18.08
N GLU A 93 9.08 25.98 -17.80
CA GLU A 93 10.27 25.40 -18.43
C GLU A 93 9.99 24.88 -19.87
N LYS A 94 8.72 24.80 -20.29
CA LYS A 94 8.27 24.21 -21.57
C LYS A 94 8.74 22.76 -21.75
N ASP A 95 8.72 21.99 -20.67
CA ASP A 95 9.16 20.60 -20.64
C ASP A 95 7.95 19.66 -20.84
N ASP A 96 7.55 19.49 -22.10
CA ASP A 96 6.36 18.70 -22.48
C ASP A 96 6.48 17.22 -22.08
N GLU A 97 7.70 16.68 -22.04
CA GLU A 97 7.94 15.28 -21.65
C GLU A 97 7.61 15.07 -20.17
N LYS A 98 8.09 15.95 -19.29
CA LYS A 98 7.77 15.89 -17.86
C LYS A 98 6.30 16.18 -17.59
N LEU A 99 5.68 17.11 -18.32
CA LEU A 99 4.24 17.36 -18.20
C LEU A 99 3.41 16.13 -18.53
N LYS A 100 3.76 15.42 -19.62
CA LYS A 100 3.10 14.16 -19.97
C LYS A 100 3.28 13.09 -18.90
N PHE A 101 4.49 12.96 -18.35
CA PHE A 101 4.75 12.03 -17.25
C PHE A 101 3.92 12.38 -15.99
N LEU A 102 3.81 13.66 -15.64
CA LEU A 102 2.97 14.11 -14.52
C LEU A 102 1.49 13.77 -14.73
N ASP A 103 0.99 13.89 -15.95
CA ASP A 103 -0.40 13.52 -16.24
C ASP A 103 -0.63 12.00 -16.15
N GLU A 104 0.31 11.19 -16.64
CA GLU A 104 0.24 9.73 -16.53
C GLU A 104 0.22 9.27 -15.06
N ILE A 105 1.12 9.79 -14.23
CA ILE A 105 1.17 9.44 -12.80
C ILE A 105 -0.04 9.99 -12.05
N ASN A 106 -0.56 11.16 -12.42
CA ASN A 106 -1.78 11.72 -11.84
C ASN A 106 -3.00 10.83 -12.12
N GLN A 107 -3.19 10.39 -13.37
CA GLN A 107 -4.27 9.45 -13.71
C GLN A 107 -4.15 8.13 -12.95
N PHE A 108 -2.92 7.65 -12.76
CA PHE A 108 -2.67 6.45 -11.96
C PHE A 108 -3.11 6.64 -10.50
N VAL A 109 -2.72 7.75 -9.85
CA VAL A 109 -3.12 8.01 -8.46
C VAL A 109 -4.62 8.24 -8.31
N MET A 110 -5.27 8.94 -9.24
CA MET A 110 -6.73 9.09 -9.26
C MET A 110 -7.46 7.74 -9.34
N SER A 111 -6.91 6.79 -10.11
CA SER A 111 -7.48 5.44 -10.20
C SER A 111 -7.36 4.67 -8.88
N ILE A 112 -6.27 4.87 -8.14
CA ILE A 112 -6.05 4.30 -6.81
C ILE A 112 -7.03 4.92 -5.82
N GLU A 113 -7.10 6.25 -5.75
CA GLU A 113 -8.00 6.98 -4.86
C GLU A 113 -9.44 6.47 -5.02
N LYS A 114 -9.95 6.43 -6.26
CA LYS A 114 -11.30 5.94 -6.57
C LYS A 114 -11.53 4.48 -6.13
N ASN A 115 -10.53 3.62 -6.18
CA ASN A 115 -10.66 2.22 -5.72
C ASN A 115 -10.84 2.16 -4.18
N TYR A 116 -10.19 3.05 -3.46
CA TYR A 116 -10.19 3.09 -2.00
C TYR A 116 -11.27 3.99 -1.38
N GLU A 117 -11.83 4.94 -2.12
CA GLU A 117 -13.05 5.67 -1.70
C GLU A 117 -14.25 4.71 -1.53
N ASN A 118 -14.26 3.61 -2.29
CA ASN A 118 -15.29 2.57 -2.25
C ASN A 118 -14.91 1.39 -1.32
N ALA A 119 -14.09 1.62 -0.29
CA ALA A 119 -13.55 0.59 0.63
C ALA A 119 -14.42 0.30 1.86
#